data_AF-A0A7Y5F3E8-F1
#
_entry.id   AF-A0A7Y5F3E8-F1
#
_cell.length_a   1.000
_cell.length_b   1.000
_cell.length_c   1.000
_cell.angle_alpha   90.00
_cell.angle_beta   90.00
_cell.angle_gamma   90.00
#
_symmetry.space_group_name_H-M   'P 1'
#
loop_
_entity.id
_entity.type
_entity.pdbx_description
1 polymer ?
#
loop_
_entity_poly.entity_id
_entity_poly.type
_entity_poly.pdbx_seq_one_letter_code
_entity_poly.pdbx_strand_id
1 'polypeptide(L)'
;MMTCFSGSSRKLIIEVNLLVTIFLLVSCSRSSEQYTEITPNVTESTEMTQEANTSPLTEELLRERWLNGQPCQPPCWEGIIPGKTTAIEAMSILEKNNIISSLSITDDPGSGVQSGHVEWEIILDDTKPYKGEALFDLDSPNQFIFAIRPGFPNTTLEELIQKLGTPTHILADYYQPPDAENHFWELNVIWMEKGISFTTGGKEPAPTINEALILESVIYFEPSVERFLELWNPRRPDGLTVWKGYGEFSKYLEYLETK
;
A
#
# COMPACT_ATOMS: atom_id res chain seq x y z
N MET A 1 -27.24 -49.94 -18.43
CA MET A 1 -28.43 -49.14 -18.78
C MET A 1 -27.94 -47.74 -19.11
N MET A 2 -27.78 -47.45 -20.40
CA MET A 2 -27.35 -46.15 -20.92
C MET A 2 -28.56 -45.22 -20.97
N THR A 3 -28.45 -44.00 -20.44
CA THR A 3 -29.38 -42.92 -20.74
C THR A 3 -28.60 -41.69 -21.19
N CYS A 4 -28.89 -41.27 -22.41
CA CYS A 4 -28.41 -40.05 -23.04
C CYS A 4 -29.15 -38.85 -22.45
N PHE A 5 -28.43 -37.77 -22.13
CA PHE A 5 -29.03 -36.45 -21.98
C PHE A 5 -28.50 -35.51 -23.07
N SER A 6 -29.43 -35.07 -23.91
CA SER A 6 -29.30 -34.04 -24.92
C SER A 6 -30.00 -32.79 -24.41
N GLY A 7 -29.35 -31.63 -24.48
CA GLY A 7 -29.92 -30.33 -24.13
C GLY A 7 -28.97 -29.22 -24.60
N SER A 8 -29.08 -28.82 -25.87
CA SER A 8 -29.90 -27.68 -26.35
C SER A 8 -29.20 -26.33 -26.14
N SER A 9 -28.23 -26.03 -27.00
CA SER A 9 -27.67 -24.70 -27.21
C SER A 9 -28.73 -23.73 -27.71
N ARG A 10 -29.05 -22.69 -26.94
CA ARG A 10 -29.77 -21.51 -27.44
C ARG A 10 -28.75 -20.42 -27.79
N LYS A 11 -28.59 -20.20 -29.10
CA LYS A 11 -27.96 -19.02 -29.67
C LYS A 11 -28.86 -17.81 -29.38
N LEU A 12 -28.34 -16.79 -28.70
CA LEU A 12 -28.97 -15.48 -28.65
C LEU A 12 -28.28 -14.60 -29.70
N ILE A 13 -29.01 -14.31 -30.77
CA ILE A 13 -28.67 -13.31 -31.78
C ILE A 13 -29.30 -12.00 -31.31
N ILE A 14 -28.50 -10.96 -31.07
CA ILE A 14 -29.00 -9.59 -30.94
C ILE A 14 -28.26 -8.76 -31.99
N GLU A 15 -28.98 -8.40 -33.05
CA GLU A 15 -28.59 -7.44 -34.06
C GLU A 15 -29.34 -6.11 -33.87
N VAL A 16 -28.55 -5.03 -33.92
CA VAL A 16 -28.75 -3.78 -34.70
C VAL A 16 -29.86 -2.78 -34.29
N ASN A 17 -29.42 -1.57 -33.90
CA ASN A 17 -29.88 -0.25 -34.40
C ASN A 17 -28.82 0.79 -33.99
N LEU A 18 -28.00 1.37 -34.86
CA LEU A 18 -28.23 2.29 -35.98
C LEU A 18 -28.59 3.74 -35.54
N LEU A 19 -27.67 4.67 -35.87
CA LEU A 19 -27.82 6.13 -36.06
C LEU A 19 -28.12 7.03 -34.85
N VAL A 20 -27.13 7.81 -34.39
CA VAL A 20 -27.18 9.29 -34.43
C VAL A 20 -25.76 9.84 -34.58
N THR A 21 -25.49 10.38 -35.77
CA THR A 21 -24.34 11.20 -36.12
C THR A 21 -24.62 12.63 -35.68
N ILE A 22 -23.89 13.17 -34.69
CA ILE A 22 -23.84 14.63 -34.46
C ILE A 22 -22.39 15.10 -34.52
N PHE A 23 -22.10 15.75 -35.64
CA PHE A 23 -20.99 16.65 -35.86
C PHE A 23 -21.04 17.80 -34.83
N LEU A 24 -20.03 17.92 -33.98
CA LEU A 24 -19.65 19.19 -33.37
C LEU A 24 -18.19 19.49 -33.70
N LEU A 25 -18.06 20.33 -34.73
CA LEU A 25 -16.85 21.05 -35.09
C LEU A 25 -16.45 21.95 -33.91
N VAL A 26 -15.49 21.50 -33.10
CA VAL A 26 -14.81 22.38 -32.13
C VAL A 26 -13.59 22.96 -32.83
N SER A 27 -13.70 24.26 -33.14
CA SER A 27 -12.68 25.09 -33.74
C SER A 27 -11.37 25.04 -32.94
N CYS A 28 -10.28 24.65 -33.59
CA CYS A 28 -8.92 24.83 -33.09
C CYS A 28 -8.58 26.33 -33.06
N SER A 29 -8.78 26.97 -31.90
CA SER A 29 -8.15 28.27 -31.60
C SER A 29 -6.69 28.02 -31.26
N ARG A 30 -5.83 28.18 -32.26
CA ARG A 30 -4.37 28.11 -32.15
C ARG A 30 -3.87 29.36 -31.41
N SER A 31 -3.77 29.28 -30.09
CA SER A 31 -3.09 30.27 -29.26
C SER A 31 -1.58 30.20 -29.53
N SER A 32 -1.01 31.27 -30.10
CA SER A 32 0.43 31.43 -30.21
C SER A 32 0.98 31.88 -28.86
N GLU A 33 1.52 30.96 -28.08
CA GLU A 33 2.27 31.32 -26.88
C GLU A 33 3.63 31.90 -27.30
N GLN A 34 3.82 33.19 -26.99
CA GLN A 34 5.11 33.85 -27.06
C GLN A 34 6.05 33.18 -26.05
N TYR A 35 7.09 32.53 -26.56
CA TYR A 35 8.22 32.09 -25.76
C TYR A 35 8.97 33.33 -25.25
N THR A 36 8.82 33.63 -23.97
CA THR A 36 9.74 34.51 -23.25
C THR A 36 11.01 33.72 -22.98
N GLU A 37 12.12 34.17 -23.56
CA GLU A 37 13.46 33.65 -23.35
C GLU A 37 13.88 33.93 -21.89
N ILE A 38 13.70 32.94 -21.01
CA ILE A 38 14.11 33.04 -19.60
C ILE A 38 15.62 32.78 -19.54
N THR A 39 16.39 33.82 -19.25
CA THR A 39 17.82 33.71 -18.99
C THR A 39 18.05 32.92 -17.70
N PRO A 40 18.81 31.81 -17.71
CA PRO A 40 19.08 31.05 -16.50
C PRO A 40 20.02 31.84 -15.59
N ASN A 41 19.49 32.35 -14.48
CA ASN A 41 20.29 32.90 -13.40
C ASN A 41 20.92 31.71 -12.67
N VAL A 42 22.20 31.44 -12.95
CA VAL A 42 22.99 30.39 -12.31
C VAL A 42 23.26 30.84 -10.86
N THR A 43 22.35 30.50 -9.95
CA THR A 43 22.60 30.63 -8.52
C THR A 43 23.53 29.51 -8.11
N GLU A 44 24.78 29.86 -7.89
CA GLU A 44 25.84 29.03 -7.34
C GLU A 44 25.38 28.45 -5.99
N SER A 45 24.91 27.20 -6.02
CA SER A 45 24.43 26.50 -4.84
C SER A 45 25.64 26.17 -3.97
N THR A 46 25.80 26.91 -2.88
CA THR A 46 26.82 26.65 -1.86
C THR A 46 26.61 25.24 -1.32
N GLU A 47 27.53 24.35 -1.70
CA GLU A 47 27.62 22.97 -1.25
C GLU A 47 27.92 22.98 0.25
N MET A 48 26.88 22.88 1.08
CA MET A 48 27.06 22.67 2.51
C MET A 48 27.53 21.24 2.75
N THR A 49 28.82 21.09 2.99
CA THR A 49 29.41 19.87 3.54
C THR A 49 28.78 19.60 4.91
N GLN A 50 27.73 18.78 4.93
CA GLN A 50 27.12 18.29 6.17
C GLN A 50 28.10 17.33 6.83
N GLU A 51 28.67 17.76 7.95
CA GLU A 51 29.47 16.92 8.84
C GLU A 51 28.57 15.78 9.32
N ALA A 52 28.94 14.54 8.98
CA ALA A 52 28.16 13.35 9.25
C ALA A 52 28.11 13.10 10.77
N ASN A 53 27.10 13.68 11.42
CA ASN A 53 26.81 13.41 12.81
C ASN A 53 26.17 12.01 12.90
N THR A 54 27.01 10.99 13.02
CA THR A 54 26.65 9.56 13.04
C THR A 54 26.05 9.15 14.40
N SER A 55 25.08 9.90 14.90
CA SER A 55 24.29 9.41 16.03
C SER A 55 23.56 8.14 15.58
N PRO A 56 23.58 7.07 16.39
CA PRO A 56 22.90 5.83 16.06
C PRO A 56 21.40 6.06 15.81
N LEU A 57 20.86 5.42 14.77
CA LEU A 57 19.44 5.46 14.49
C LEU A 57 18.71 4.53 15.48
N THR A 58 17.88 5.11 16.33
CA THR A 58 17.02 4.37 17.27
C THR A 58 15.64 4.13 16.66
N GLU A 59 14.89 3.16 17.21
CA GLU A 59 13.50 2.90 16.80
C GLU A 59 12.62 4.15 16.91
N GLU A 60 12.79 4.93 17.98
CA GLU A 60 12.03 6.17 18.19
C GLU A 60 12.32 7.23 17.12
N LEU A 61 13.61 7.41 16.77
CA LEU A 61 13.99 8.33 15.71
C LEU A 61 13.49 7.88 14.35
N LEU A 62 13.49 6.56 14.09
CA LEU A 62 12.95 5.99 12.86
C LEU A 62 11.43 6.19 12.76
N ARG A 63 10.70 5.90 13.84
CA ARG A 63 9.26 6.14 13.97
C ARG A 63 8.92 7.61 13.72
N GLU A 64 9.60 8.53 14.42
CA GLU A 64 9.37 9.97 14.24
C GLU A 64 9.71 10.45 12.82
N ARG A 65 10.82 9.98 12.22
CA ARG A 65 11.19 10.32 10.84
C ARG A 65 10.04 10.01 9.87
N TRP A 66 9.52 8.78 9.92
CA TRP A 66 8.49 8.34 8.98
C TRP A 66 7.11 8.93 9.27
N LEU A 67 6.71 9.04 10.55
CA LEU A 67 5.43 9.67 10.91
C LEU A 67 5.39 11.16 10.58
N ASN A 68 6.55 11.84 10.56
CA ASN A 68 6.65 13.23 10.11
C ASN A 68 6.82 13.37 8.59
N GLY A 69 6.70 12.27 7.83
CA GLY A 69 6.77 12.28 6.37
C GLY A 69 8.15 12.61 5.83
N GLN A 70 9.21 12.17 6.51
CA GLN A 70 10.58 12.27 6.02
C GLN A 70 11.06 10.93 5.46
N PRO A 71 11.68 10.92 4.26
CA PRO A 71 11.97 12.07 3.40
C PRO A 71 10.77 12.55 2.56
N CYS A 72 9.67 11.80 2.56
CA CYS A 72 8.45 12.15 1.83
C CYS A 72 7.20 11.65 2.59
N GLN A 73 6.04 12.22 2.26
CA GLN A 73 4.75 11.83 2.85
C GLN A 73 4.12 10.64 2.12
N PRO A 74 3.32 9.80 2.80
CA PRO A 74 2.55 8.74 2.15
C PRO A 74 1.76 9.26 0.92
N PRO A 75 1.68 8.50 -0.17
CA PRO A 75 2.05 7.08 -0.31
C PRO A 75 3.55 6.84 -0.57
N CYS A 76 4.39 7.89 -0.52
CA CYS A 76 5.83 7.76 -0.72
C CYS A 76 6.52 7.24 0.55
N TRP A 77 7.46 6.29 0.37
CA TRP A 77 8.35 5.81 1.43
C TRP A 77 9.81 5.83 0.94
N GLU A 78 10.68 6.57 1.64
CA GLU A 78 12.10 6.77 1.27
C GLU A 78 12.34 7.16 -0.21
N GLY A 79 11.35 7.80 -0.86
CA GLY A 79 11.41 8.20 -2.28
C GLY A 79 10.78 7.20 -3.26
N ILE A 80 10.37 6.02 -2.80
CA ILE A 80 9.67 5.00 -3.57
C ILE A 80 8.17 5.29 -3.51
N ILE A 81 7.50 5.33 -4.68
CA ILE A 81 6.08 5.62 -4.80
C ILE A 81 5.37 4.47 -5.53
N PRO A 82 4.40 3.78 -4.89
CA PRO A 82 3.60 2.76 -5.55
C PRO A 82 2.93 3.27 -6.83
N GLY A 83 2.93 2.44 -7.88
CA GLY A 83 2.40 2.74 -9.21
C GLY A 83 3.30 3.67 -10.06
N LYS A 84 4.43 4.16 -9.52
CA LYS A 84 5.32 5.09 -10.23
C LYS A 84 6.78 4.65 -10.25
N THR A 85 7.29 4.10 -9.15
CA THR A 85 8.67 3.63 -9.05
C THR A 85 8.78 2.19 -9.51
N THR A 86 9.72 1.89 -10.41
CA THR A 86 10.03 0.52 -10.84
C THR A 86 10.88 -0.22 -9.80
N ALA A 87 10.93 -1.56 -9.86
CA ALA A 87 11.79 -2.35 -8.97
C ALA A 87 13.28 -1.95 -9.05
N ILE A 88 13.79 -1.66 -10.25
CA ILE A 88 15.19 -1.24 -10.47
C ILE A 88 15.46 0.17 -9.95
N GLU A 89 14.50 1.10 -10.10
CA GLU A 89 14.62 2.42 -9.48
C GLU A 89 14.56 2.34 -7.96
N ALA A 90 13.69 1.50 -7.40
CA ALA A 90 13.60 1.27 -5.96
C ALA A 90 14.93 0.75 -5.39
N MET A 91 15.55 -0.24 -6.05
CA MET A 91 16.90 -0.71 -5.71
C MET A 91 17.90 0.46 -5.70
N SER A 92 17.92 1.27 -6.76
CA SER A 92 18.84 2.40 -6.90
C SER A 92 18.64 3.50 -5.85
N ILE A 93 17.40 3.67 -5.36
CA ILE A 93 17.06 4.58 -4.27
C ILE A 93 17.58 4.02 -2.94
N LEU A 94 17.33 2.74 -2.67
CA LEU A 94 17.70 2.07 -1.43
C LEU A 94 19.22 1.89 -1.27
N GLU A 95 19.96 1.62 -2.35
CA GLU A 95 21.43 1.55 -2.33
C GLU A 95 22.11 2.84 -1.85
N LYS A 96 21.45 3.98 -2.05
CA LYS A 96 21.96 5.29 -1.64
C LYS A 96 21.57 5.65 -0.21
N ASN A 97 20.70 4.85 0.41
CA ASN A 97 20.17 5.12 1.74
C ASN A 97 21.06 4.47 2.81
N ASN A 98 21.68 5.29 3.66
CA ASN A 98 22.65 4.82 4.66
C ASN A 98 22.04 4.02 5.82
N ILE A 99 20.71 3.99 5.96
CA ILE A 99 20.02 3.16 6.95
C ILE A 99 19.61 1.79 6.41
N ILE A 100 19.91 1.48 5.14
CA ILE A 100 19.50 0.24 4.48
C ILE A 100 20.70 -0.70 4.27
N SER A 101 20.49 -1.98 4.52
CA SER A 101 21.45 -3.06 4.26
C SER A 101 20.77 -4.27 3.62
N SER A 102 21.57 -5.27 3.24
CA SER A 102 21.07 -6.60 2.79
C SER A 102 20.06 -6.52 1.64
N LEU A 103 20.27 -5.55 0.74
CA LEU A 103 19.37 -5.29 -0.37
C LEU A 103 19.43 -6.42 -1.41
N SER A 104 18.29 -6.92 -1.85
CA SER A 104 18.19 -7.95 -2.88
C SER A 104 16.88 -7.86 -3.67
N ILE A 105 16.87 -8.52 -4.83
CA ILE A 105 15.66 -8.73 -5.62
C ILE A 105 15.42 -10.22 -5.77
N THR A 106 14.22 -10.67 -5.47
CA THR A 106 13.82 -12.08 -5.48
C THR A 106 12.50 -12.25 -6.25
N ASP A 107 12.33 -13.41 -6.87
CA ASP A 107 11.06 -13.79 -7.49
C ASP A 107 10.34 -14.77 -6.54
N ASP A 108 9.02 -14.62 -6.35
CA ASP A 108 8.21 -15.59 -5.60
C ASP A 108 7.27 -16.37 -6.55
N PRO A 109 7.74 -17.51 -7.11
CA PRO A 109 6.89 -18.34 -7.96
C PRO A 109 5.78 -19.10 -7.18
N GLY A 110 5.76 -19.04 -5.84
CA GLY A 110 4.92 -19.90 -4.99
C GLY A 110 3.55 -19.33 -4.63
N SER A 111 3.35 -18.02 -4.75
CA SER A 111 2.13 -17.34 -4.25
C SER A 111 0.90 -17.45 -5.18
N GLY A 112 1.07 -18.04 -6.37
CA GLY A 112 0.02 -18.13 -7.40
C GLY A 112 -0.25 -16.81 -8.14
N VAL A 113 0.39 -15.72 -7.72
CA VAL A 113 0.55 -14.47 -8.47
C VAL A 113 2.03 -14.35 -8.79
N GLN A 114 2.39 -14.04 -10.03
CA GLN A 114 3.80 -13.92 -10.40
C GLN A 114 4.34 -12.56 -9.90
N SER A 115 4.67 -12.50 -8.61
CA SER A 115 5.23 -11.31 -7.96
C SER A 115 6.71 -11.44 -7.70
N GLY A 116 7.40 -10.31 -7.80
CA GLY A 116 8.78 -10.15 -7.35
C GLY A 116 8.84 -9.22 -6.14
N HIS A 117 9.95 -9.31 -5.40
CA HIS A 117 10.20 -8.58 -4.18
C HIS A 117 11.54 -7.86 -4.27
N VAL A 118 11.56 -6.57 -3.92
CA VAL A 118 12.78 -5.89 -3.50
C VAL A 118 12.82 -6.00 -1.99
N GLU A 119 13.78 -6.74 -1.45
CA GLU A 119 13.91 -7.01 -0.01
C GLU A 119 15.10 -6.26 0.59
N TRP A 120 14.97 -5.79 1.83
CA TRP A 120 16.05 -5.11 2.55
C TRP A 120 15.97 -5.30 4.06
N GLU A 121 17.06 -4.91 4.73
CA GLU A 121 17.14 -4.75 6.18
C GLU A 121 17.38 -3.29 6.54
N ILE A 122 16.83 -2.84 7.67
CA ILE A 122 17.05 -1.50 8.22
C ILE A 122 18.04 -1.61 9.37
N ILE A 123 19.13 -0.87 9.27
CA ILE A 123 20.20 -0.82 10.26
C ILE A 123 19.71 0.04 11.43
N LEU A 124 19.59 -0.59 12.60
CA LEU A 124 19.34 0.07 13.87
C LEU A 124 20.47 -0.22 14.85
N ASP A 125 20.61 0.65 15.84
CA ASP A 125 21.58 0.44 16.91
C ASP A 125 21.14 -0.67 17.86
N ASP A 126 22.09 -1.55 18.21
CA ASP A 126 22.00 -2.62 19.23
C ASP A 126 20.74 -3.53 19.21
N THR A 127 20.00 -3.56 18.09
CA THR A 127 18.73 -4.28 17.96
C THR A 127 18.71 -5.18 16.72
N LYS A 128 17.77 -6.13 16.71
CA LYS A 128 17.54 -6.97 15.53
C LYS A 128 17.07 -6.07 14.38
N PRO A 129 17.65 -6.19 13.18
CA PRO A 129 17.25 -5.34 12.06
C PRO A 129 15.77 -5.57 11.72
N TYR A 130 15.08 -4.48 11.40
CA TYR A 130 13.78 -4.57 10.74
C TYR A 130 13.98 -5.04 9.31
N LYS A 131 13.06 -5.85 8.82
CA LYS A 131 13.03 -6.27 7.41
C LYS A 131 11.95 -5.49 6.70
N GLY A 132 12.17 -5.18 5.43
CA GLY A 132 11.14 -4.61 4.59
C GLY A 132 11.16 -5.21 3.19
N GLU A 133 10.03 -5.08 2.51
CA GLU A 133 9.88 -5.51 1.12
C GLU A 133 9.07 -4.50 0.30
N ALA A 134 9.33 -4.45 -1.00
CA ALA A 134 8.49 -3.77 -1.98
C ALA A 134 8.09 -4.77 -3.07
N LEU A 135 6.80 -4.87 -3.32
CA LEU A 135 6.21 -5.86 -4.20
C LEU A 135 6.02 -5.27 -5.60
N PHE A 136 6.35 -6.04 -6.63
CA PHE A 136 6.09 -5.68 -8.02
C PHE A 136 5.58 -6.88 -8.82
N ASP A 137 4.89 -6.59 -9.92
CA ASP A 137 4.37 -7.61 -10.84
C ASP A 137 5.47 -7.97 -11.85
N LEU A 138 5.86 -9.25 -11.90
CA LEU A 138 6.90 -9.75 -12.80
C LEU A 138 6.43 -9.78 -14.26
N ASP A 139 5.12 -9.90 -14.50
CA ASP A 139 4.53 -9.95 -15.83
C ASP A 139 4.31 -8.55 -16.42
N SER A 140 4.33 -7.52 -15.56
CA SER A 140 4.27 -6.13 -15.99
C SER A 140 5.57 -5.73 -16.68
N PRO A 141 5.55 -5.19 -17.92
CA PRO A 141 6.77 -4.83 -18.66
C PRO A 141 7.61 -3.76 -17.96
N ASN A 142 7.00 -2.98 -17.07
CA ASN A 142 7.68 -1.92 -16.33
C ASN A 142 8.01 -2.32 -14.88
N GLN A 143 7.46 -3.42 -14.37
CA GLN A 143 7.72 -3.90 -13.00
C GLN A 143 7.57 -2.80 -11.94
N PHE A 144 6.49 -2.03 -12.03
CA PHE A 144 6.19 -1.01 -11.04
C PHE A 144 5.93 -1.64 -9.68
N ILE A 145 6.50 -1.03 -8.63
CA ILE A 145 6.17 -1.34 -7.25
C ILE A 145 4.68 -1.05 -7.05
N PHE A 146 3.91 -2.00 -6.55
CA PHE A 146 2.49 -1.81 -6.24
C PHE A 146 2.22 -1.72 -4.73
N ALA A 147 3.14 -2.20 -3.89
CA ALA A 147 3.07 -2.05 -2.43
C ALA A 147 4.46 -2.02 -1.79
N ILE A 148 4.56 -1.35 -0.64
CA ILE A 148 5.77 -1.28 0.17
C ILE A 148 5.40 -1.66 1.61
N ARG A 149 6.15 -2.58 2.21
CA ARG A 149 5.96 -3.09 3.57
C ARG A 149 7.27 -2.95 4.34
N PRO A 150 7.65 -1.72 4.74
CA PRO A 150 8.83 -1.56 5.58
C PRO A 150 8.54 -2.10 6.97
N GLY A 151 9.53 -2.73 7.60
CA GLY A 151 9.45 -3.01 9.03
C GLY A 151 9.35 -1.69 9.80
N PHE A 152 8.40 -1.63 10.73
CA PHE A 152 7.97 -0.39 11.36
C PHE A 152 7.92 -0.56 12.88
N PRO A 153 8.42 0.40 13.68
CA PRO A 153 8.30 0.33 15.13
C PRO A 153 6.84 0.36 15.58
N ASN A 154 6.51 -0.48 16.57
CA ASN A 154 5.17 -0.53 17.17
C ASN A 154 4.66 0.87 17.53
N THR A 155 3.47 1.25 17.08
CA THR A 155 2.94 2.61 17.28
C THR A 155 1.48 2.54 17.72
N THR A 156 1.08 3.42 18.62
CA THR A 156 -0.32 3.47 19.09
C THR A 156 -1.24 4.10 18.05
N LEU A 157 -2.50 3.69 18.06
CA LEU A 157 -3.51 4.27 17.18
C LEU A 157 -3.70 5.78 17.43
N GLU A 158 -3.56 6.24 18.68
CA GLU A 158 -3.60 7.66 18.99
C GLU A 158 -2.46 8.44 18.33
N GLU A 159 -1.21 8.00 18.44
CA GLU A 159 -0.06 8.64 17.81
C GLU A 159 -0.25 8.74 16.28
N LEU A 160 -0.72 7.66 15.66
CA LEU A 160 -1.03 7.65 14.23
C LEU A 160 -2.12 8.66 13.88
N ILE A 161 -3.20 8.75 14.68
CA ILE A 161 -4.27 9.73 14.44
C ILE A 161 -3.77 11.16 14.62
N GLN A 162 -2.90 11.43 15.58
CA GLN A 162 -2.31 12.76 15.79
C GLN A 162 -1.43 13.18 14.60
N LYS A 163 -0.67 12.26 14.01
CA LYS A 163 0.27 12.55 12.91
C LYS A 163 -0.38 12.51 11.52
N LEU A 164 -1.30 11.57 11.30
CA LEU A 164 -1.90 11.30 9.99
C LEU A 164 -3.37 11.78 9.87
N GLY A 165 -4.00 12.20 10.96
CA GLY A 165 -5.42 12.52 11.01
C GLY A 165 -6.28 11.27 11.25
N THR A 166 -7.61 11.41 11.17
CA THR A 166 -8.52 10.28 11.38
C THR A 166 -8.45 9.27 10.21
N PRO A 167 -8.39 7.95 10.48
CA PRO A 167 -8.47 6.97 9.41
C PRO A 167 -9.83 7.03 8.71
N THR A 168 -9.83 6.62 7.46
CA THR A 168 -11.02 6.63 6.60
C THR A 168 -11.77 5.31 6.64
N HIS A 169 -11.04 4.20 6.76
CA HIS A 169 -11.58 2.85 6.68
C HIS A 169 -10.92 1.92 7.69
N ILE A 170 -11.62 0.83 7.98
CA ILE A 170 -11.14 -0.33 8.73
C ILE A 170 -11.44 -1.58 7.91
N LEU A 171 -10.52 -2.53 7.93
CA LEU A 171 -10.81 -3.91 7.56
C LEU A 171 -10.52 -4.78 8.79
N ALA A 172 -11.57 -5.41 9.32
CA ALA A 172 -11.49 -6.33 10.45
C ALA A 172 -11.84 -7.73 9.95
N ASP A 173 -11.04 -8.73 10.31
CA ASP A 173 -11.30 -10.10 9.89
C ASP A 173 -11.04 -11.13 10.99
N TYR A 174 -11.79 -12.22 10.95
CA TYR A 174 -11.48 -13.46 11.66
C TYR A 174 -11.16 -14.56 10.64
N TYR A 175 -10.06 -15.25 10.86
CA TYR A 175 -9.66 -16.38 10.04
C TYR A 175 -9.12 -17.52 10.90
N GLN A 176 -9.21 -18.73 10.37
CA GLN A 176 -8.63 -19.92 10.97
C GLN A 176 -7.76 -20.59 9.91
N PRO A 177 -6.42 -20.58 10.07
CA PRO A 177 -5.55 -21.37 9.21
C PRO A 177 -5.95 -22.87 9.27
N PRO A 178 -5.82 -23.63 8.16
CA PRO A 178 -6.28 -25.03 8.09
C PRO A 178 -5.74 -25.94 9.21
N ASP A 179 -4.52 -25.67 9.67
CA ASP A 179 -3.82 -26.47 10.68
C ASP A 179 -3.84 -25.85 12.09
N ALA A 180 -4.60 -24.77 12.30
CA ALA A 180 -4.66 -24.09 13.59
C ALA A 180 -5.89 -24.46 14.40
N GLU A 181 -5.68 -24.76 15.68
CA GLU A 181 -6.77 -25.02 16.63
C GLU A 181 -7.54 -23.75 17.03
N ASN A 182 -6.93 -22.59 16.87
CA ASN A 182 -7.47 -21.30 17.31
C ASN A 182 -7.86 -20.42 16.12
N HIS A 183 -8.88 -19.59 16.32
CA HIS A 183 -9.18 -18.46 15.44
C HIS A 183 -8.20 -17.32 15.71
N PHE A 184 -7.88 -16.60 14.64
CA PHE A 184 -7.05 -15.41 14.64
C PHE A 184 -7.89 -14.25 14.17
N TRP A 185 -7.53 -13.07 14.66
CA TRP A 185 -8.10 -11.82 14.23
C TRP A 185 -7.02 -10.95 13.60
N GLU A 186 -7.45 -10.09 12.68
CA GLU A 186 -6.60 -9.12 12.02
C GLU A 186 -7.38 -7.81 11.84
N LEU A 187 -6.68 -6.69 12.02
CA LEU A 187 -7.24 -5.36 11.89
C LEU A 187 -6.31 -4.50 11.05
N ASN A 188 -6.84 -3.92 9.98
CA ASN A 188 -6.18 -2.91 9.18
C ASN A 188 -6.87 -1.57 9.42
N VAL A 189 -6.12 -0.57 9.84
CA VAL A 189 -6.54 0.83 9.99
C VAL A 189 -6.01 1.62 8.81
N ILE A 190 -6.90 2.24 8.03
CA ILE A 190 -6.58 2.67 6.66
C ILE A 190 -6.84 4.16 6.44
N TRP A 191 -5.82 4.89 6.01
CA TRP A 191 -5.90 6.26 5.50
C TRP A 191 -5.87 6.23 3.98
N MET A 192 -7.03 5.94 3.37
CA MET A 192 -7.17 5.61 1.96
C MET A 192 -6.63 6.70 1.04
N GLU A 193 -6.97 7.96 1.32
CA GLU A 193 -6.51 9.12 0.53
C GLU A 193 -4.99 9.33 0.56
N LYS A 194 -4.33 8.81 1.60
CA LYS A 194 -2.87 8.87 1.78
C LYS A 194 -2.17 7.61 1.26
N GLY A 195 -2.91 6.56 0.91
CA GLY A 195 -2.33 5.29 0.46
C GLY A 195 -1.47 4.62 1.51
N ILE A 196 -1.93 4.62 2.78
CA ILE A 196 -1.23 3.98 3.89
C ILE A 196 -2.22 3.24 4.79
N SER A 197 -1.84 2.03 5.20
CA SER A 197 -2.57 1.24 6.18
C SER A 197 -1.63 0.68 7.24
N PHE A 198 -2.13 0.56 8.45
CA PHE A 198 -1.42 -0.06 9.56
C PHE A 198 -2.18 -1.28 10.05
N THR A 199 -1.45 -2.35 10.38
CA THR A 199 -2.04 -3.65 10.67
C THR A 199 -1.59 -4.15 12.04
N THR A 200 -2.52 -4.79 12.75
CA THR A 200 -2.28 -5.55 13.97
C THR A 200 -3.14 -6.81 13.96
N GLY A 201 -2.71 -7.85 14.66
CA GLY A 201 -3.38 -9.13 14.65
C GLY A 201 -3.02 -9.98 15.86
N GLY A 202 -3.75 -11.06 16.06
CA GLY A 202 -3.50 -11.93 17.20
C GLY A 202 -4.41 -13.13 17.28
N LYS A 203 -4.25 -13.89 18.37
CA LYS A 203 -5.18 -14.96 18.74
C LYS A 203 -6.39 -14.34 19.44
N GLU A 204 -7.55 -14.97 19.29
CA GLU A 204 -8.74 -14.59 20.03
C GLU A 204 -8.52 -14.54 21.56
N PRO A 205 -9.24 -13.64 22.29
CA PRO A 205 -10.26 -12.71 21.77
C PRO A 205 -9.66 -11.48 21.07
N ALA A 206 -10.37 -10.92 20.09
CA ALA A 206 -10.00 -9.65 19.49
C ALA A 206 -10.10 -8.50 20.51
N PRO A 207 -9.19 -7.50 20.46
CA PRO A 207 -9.16 -6.40 21.40
C PRO A 207 -10.26 -5.36 21.10
N THR A 208 -10.60 -4.54 22.09
CA THR A 208 -11.33 -3.29 21.84
C THR A 208 -10.42 -2.31 21.10
N ILE A 209 -10.94 -1.66 20.06
CA ILE A 209 -10.22 -0.66 19.28
C ILE A 209 -10.30 0.67 20.04
N ASN A 210 -9.19 1.08 20.65
CA ASN A 210 -9.04 2.32 21.42
C ASN A 210 -7.72 3.03 21.09
N GLU A 211 -7.46 4.16 21.74
CA GLU A 211 -6.26 5.00 21.58
C GLU A 211 -4.95 4.23 21.79
N ALA A 212 -4.92 3.30 22.75
CA ALA A 212 -3.74 2.53 23.12
C ALA A 212 -3.51 1.27 22.26
N LEU A 213 -4.36 1.02 21.25
CA LEU A 213 -4.18 -0.12 20.35
C LEU A 213 -2.85 0.00 19.61
N ILE A 214 -2.00 -1.02 19.74
CA ILE A 214 -0.69 -1.06 19.09
C ILE A 214 -0.82 -1.64 17.69
N LEU A 215 -0.33 -0.90 16.70
CA LEU A 215 -0.18 -1.35 15.32
C LEU A 215 1.28 -1.70 15.04
N GLU A 216 1.50 -2.85 14.40
CA GLU A 216 2.80 -3.54 14.35
C GLU A 216 3.42 -3.53 12.95
N SER A 217 2.62 -3.30 11.92
CA SER A 217 3.09 -3.26 10.53
C SER A 217 2.40 -2.16 9.75
N VAL A 218 3.02 -1.76 8.65
CA VAL A 218 2.55 -0.70 7.77
C VAL A 218 2.67 -1.13 6.31
N ILE A 219 1.72 -0.70 5.49
CA ILE A 219 1.72 -0.90 4.05
C ILE A 219 1.48 0.45 3.37
N TYR A 220 2.32 0.78 2.40
CA TYR A 220 2.14 1.92 1.50
C TYR A 220 1.65 1.37 0.16
N PHE A 221 0.64 2.01 -0.42
CA PHE A 221 -0.01 1.59 -1.65
C PHE A 221 -0.52 2.79 -2.46
N GLU A 222 -0.88 2.58 -3.72
CA GLU A 222 -1.48 3.63 -4.54
C GLU A 222 -2.87 4.01 -3.98
N PRO A 223 -3.17 5.30 -3.67
CA PRO A 223 -4.43 5.72 -3.03
C PRO A 223 -5.69 5.33 -3.83
N SER A 224 -6.25 4.15 -3.55
CA SER A 224 -7.44 3.61 -4.19
C SER A 224 -7.95 2.41 -3.38
N VAL A 225 -9.28 2.29 -3.30
CA VAL A 225 -9.94 1.14 -2.67
C VAL A 225 -9.61 -0.14 -3.44
N GLU A 226 -9.66 -0.08 -4.76
CA GLU A 226 -9.36 -1.19 -5.66
C GLU A 226 -7.94 -1.70 -5.44
N ARG A 227 -6.96 -0.80 -5.40
CA ARG A 227 -5.57 -1.14 -5.14
C ARG A 227 -5.35 -1.74 -3.76
N PHE A 228 -5.98 -1.18 -2.73
CA PHE A 228 -5.92 -1.76 -1.39
C PHE A 228 -6.48 -3.19 -1.36
N LEU A 229 -7.63 -3.42 -1.99
CA LEU A 229 -8.27 -4.74 -2.03
C LEU A 229 -7.49 -5.77 -2.85
N GLU A 230 -6.77 -5.36 -3.89
CA GLU A 230 -5.84 -6.22 -4.64
C GLU A 230 -4.74 -6.79 -3.73
N LEU A 231 -4.23 -6.00 -2.78
CA LEU A 231 -3.18 -6.43 -1.84
C LEU A 231 -3.66 -7.41 -0.78
N TRP A 232 -4.93 -7.28 -0.38
CA TRP A 232 -5.46 -7.97 0.80
C TRP A 232 -6.14 -9.31 0.48
N ASN A 233 -6.04 -9.79 -0.76
CA ASN A 233 -6.72 -10.97 -1.29
C ASN A 233 -8.23 -10.70 -1.53
N PRO A 234 -8.73 -10.84 -2.77
CA PRO A 234 -10.11 -10.49 -3.16
C PRO A 234 -11.21 -11.35 -2.54
N ARG A 235 -10.91 -12.20 -1.54
CA ARG A 235 -11.87 -13.13 -0.94
C ARG A 235 -12.90 -12.44 -0.05
N ARG A 236 -12.62 -11.24 0.47
CA ARG A 236 -13.53 -10.50 1.39
C ARG A 236 -13.54 -8.99 1.15
N PRO A 237 -13.95 -8.51 -0.05
CA PRO A 237 -14.08 -7.07 -0.29
C PRO A 237 -15.14 -6.41 0.62
N ASP A 238 -16.05 -7.21 1.17
CA ASP A 238 -17.10 -6.83 2.11
C ASP A 238 -16.61 -6.54 3.53
N GLY A 239 -15.37 -6.91 3.89
CA GLY A 239 -14.79 -6.59 5.19
C GLY A 239 -14.31 -5.14 5.33
N LEU A 240 -14.18 -4.41 4.22
CA LEU A 240 -13.75 -3.01 4.22
C LEU A 240 -14.91 -2.08 4.56
N THR A 241 -14.84 -1.45 5.72
CA THR A 241 -15.90 -0.58 6.25
C THR A 241 -15.37 0.83 6.54
N VAL A 242 -16.24 1.83 6.51
CA VAL A 242 -15.87 3.20 6.89
C VAL A 242 -15.52 3.25 8.38
N TRP A 243 -14.51 4.03 8.77
CA TRP A 243 -14.17 4.26 10.16
C TRP A 243 -15.35 4.85 10.94
N LYS A 244 -15.81 4.14 11.97
CA LYS A 244 -16.95 4.52 12.83
C LYS A 244 -16.48 5.04 14.20
N GLY A 245 -15.18 5.33 14.38
CA GLY A 245 -14.57 5.67 15.67
C GLY A 245 -14.21 4.44 16.51
N TYR A 246 -13.63 4.69 17.69
CA TYR A 246 -13.31 3.64 18.67
C TYR A 246 -14.52 2.74 19.03
N GLY A 247 -14.25 1.54 19.51
CA GLY A 247 -15.27 0.58 19.92
C GLY A 247 -14.81 -0.87 19.84
N GLU A 248 -15.74 -1.80 20.04
CA GLU A 248 -15.46 -3.24 19.94
C GLU A 248 -15.06 -3.64 18.53
N PHE A 249 -14.15 -4.61 18.40
CA PHE A 249 -13.74 -5.18 17.12
C PHE A 249 -14.94 -5.66 16.28
N SER A 250 -15.94 -6.28 16.92
CA SER A 250 -17.15 -6.78 16.26
C SER A 250 -17.99 -5.73 15.56
N LYS A 251 -17.85 -4.44 15.94
CA LYS A 251 -18.50 -3.30 15.27
C LYS A 251 -18.13 -3.20 13.78
N TYR A 252 -17.00 -3.77 13.41
CA TYR A 252 -16.44 -3.73 12.06
C TYR A 252 -16.59 -5.05 11.30
N LEU A 253 -17.25 -6.06 11.89
CA LEU A 253 -17.54 -7.33 11.23
C LEU A 253 -18.91 -7.26 10.55
N GLU A 254 -18.98 -6.73 9.33
CA GLU A 254 -20.26 -6.47 8.67
C GLU A 254 -20.94 -7.75 8.12
N TYR A 255 -20.28 -8.92 8.17
CA TYR A 255 -20.71 -10.11 7.45
C TYR A 255 -21.19 -11.31 8.29
N LEU A 256 -21.02 -11.32 9.63
CA LEU A 256 -21.28 -12.55 10.40
C LEU A 256 -22.75 -12.80 10.79
N GLU A 257 -23.68 -11.88 10.54
CA GLU A 257 -25.07 -12.02 11.06
C GLU A 257 -26.15 -12.32 10.01
N THR A 258 -25.82 -12.42 8.71
CA THR A 258 -26.87 -12.56 7.66
C THR A 258 -26.83 -13.83 6.81
N LYS A 259 -26.11 -14.88 7.22
CA LYS A 259 -26.14 -16.20 6.53
C LYS A 259 -26.27 -17.39 7.48
#